data_AF-A0A2H0GCV5-F1
#
_entry.id   AF-A0A2H0GCV5-F1
#
_cell.length_a   1.000
_cell.length_b   1.000
_cell.length_c   1.000
_cell.angle_alpha   90.00
_cell.angle_beta   90.00
_cell.angle_gamma   90.00
#
_symmetry.space_group_name_H-M   'P 1'
#
loop_
_entity.id
_entity.type
_entity.pdbx_description
1 polymer ?
#
loop_
_entity_poly.entity_id
_entity_poly.type
_entity_poly.pdbx_seq_one_letter_code
_entity_poly.pdbx_strand_id
1 'polypeptide(L)'
;MANNIKIERVKELENITIPRLNKETRDLIQDLIFDESVQSDLYYDDFIKLVDMHKRKRLDNSRFYELLSSLIEEIKVLLKK
;
A
#
# COMPACT_ATOMS: atom_id res chain seq x y z
N MET A 1 7.40 -9.80 -18.88
CA MET A 1 7.35 -10.40 -17.53
C MET A 1 6.76 -9.49 -16.44
N ALA A 2 6.73 -8.15 -16.62
CA ALA A 2 6.19 -7.22 -15.61
C ALA A 2 4.67 -7.34 -15.32
N ASN A 3 3.85 -7.74 -16.31
CA ASN A 3 2.39 -7.79 -16.13
C ASN A 3 1.90 -8.83 -15.11
N ASN A 4 2.61 -9.96 -14.94
CA ASN A 4 2.18 -10.98 -13.98
C ASN A 4 2.33 -10.50 -12.54
N ILE A 5 3.41 -9.77 -12.24
CA ILE A 5 3.70 -9.24 -10.90
C ILE A 5 2.64 -8.21 -10.49
N LYS A 6 2.23 -7.33 -11.41
CA LYS A 6 1.17 -6.34 -11.13
C LYS A 6 -0.17 -7.01 -10.81
N ILE A 7 -0.54 -8.04 -11.56
CA ILE A 7 -1.78 -8.81 -11.32
C ILE A 7 -1.73 -9.48 -9.94
N GLU A 8 -0.59 -10.04 -9.55
CA GLU A 8 -0.40 -10.63 -8.21
C GLU A 8 -0.53 -9.58 -7.10
N ARG A 9 0.06 -8.40 -7.27
CA ARG A 9 -0.02 -7.29 -6.30
C ARG A 9 -1.45 -6.74 -6.14
N VAL A 10 -2.22 -6.65 -7.22
CA VAL A 10 -3.64 -6.25 -7.13
C VAL A 10 -4.44 -7.29 -6.32
N LYS A 11 -4.24 -8.59 -6.60
CA LYS A 11 -4.89 -9.66 -5.84
C LYS A 11 -4.48 -9.65 -4.37
N GLU A 12 -3.21 -9.38 -4.06
CA GLU A 12 -2.74 -9.26 -2.68
C GLU A 12 -3.46 -8.10 -1.97
N LEU A 13 -3.55 -6.94 -2.62
CA LEU A 13 -4.26 -5.77 -2.09
C LEU A 13 -5.76 -6.06 -1.84
N GLU A 14 -6.43 -6.76 -2.75
CA GLU A 14 -7.83 -7.17 -2.58
C GLU A 14 -8.01 -8.10 -1.38
N ASN A 15 -7.04 -8.99 -1.12
CA ASN A 15 -7.05 -9.91 0.03
C ASN A 15 -6.71 -9.26 1.38
N ILE A 16 -6.26 -8.00 1.40
CA ILE A 16 -6.00 -7.27 2.65
C ILE A 16 -7.32 -6.92 3.34
N THR A 17 -7.62 -7.67 4.39
CA THR A 17 -8.75 -7.46 5.31
C THR A 17 -8.30 -6.63 6.52
N ILE A 18 -8.10 -5.33 6.31
CA ILE A 18 -7.91 -4.35 7.38
C ILE A 18 -9.18 -3.52 7.52
N PRO A 19 -9.88 -3.58 8.67
CA PRO A 19 -11.02 -2.70 8.94
C PRO A 19 -10.56 -1.25 8.84
N ARG A 20 -11.27 -0.39 8.09
CA ARG A 20 -10.98 1.05 7.89
C ARG A 20 -9.86 1.42 6.91
N LEU A 21 -9.34 0.48 6.12
CA LEU A 21 -8.65 0.89 4.88
C LEU A 21 -9.72 1.44 3.93
N ASN A 22 -9.80 2.77 3.81
CA ASN A 22 -10.84 3.42 3.03
C ASN A 22 -10.62 3.21 1.52
N LYS A 23 -11.66 3.48 0.71
CA LYS A 23 -11.61 3.29 -0.75
C LYS A 23 -10.52 4.14 -1.40
N GLU A 24 -10.36 5.39 -0.98
CA GLU A 24 -9.34 6.31 -1.52
C GLU A 24 -7.92 5.74 -1.39
N THR A 25 -7.57 5.24 -0.21
CA THR A 25 -6.29 4.56 0.01
C THR A 25 -6.12 3.35 -0.91
N ARG A 26 -7.16 2.52 -1.08
CA ARG A 26 -7.08 1.36 -1.99
C ARG A 26 -6.85 1.79 -3.43
N ASP A 27 -7.61 2.76 -3.91
CA ASP A 27 -7.52 3.28 -5.28
C ASP A 27 -6.09 3.85 -5.51
N LEU A 28 -5.54 4.58 -4.53
CA LEU A 28 -4.18 5.13 -4.61
C LEU A 28 -3.10 4.04 -4.65
N ILE A 29 -3.19 3.00 -3.81
CA ILE A 29 -2.24 1.88 -3.87
C ILE A 29 -2.40 1.10 -5.20
N GLN A 30 -3.61 1.01 -5.75
CA GLN A 30 -3.79 0.45 -7.10
C GLN A 30 -3.09 1.29 -8.15
N ASP A 31 -3.26 2.61 -8.14
CA ASP A 31 -2.55 3.51 -9.04
C ASP A 31 -1.02 3.34 -8.92
N LEU A 32 -0.51 3.20 -7.69
CA LEU A 32 0.90 2.92 -7.41
C LEU A 32 1.40 1.63 -8.08
N ILE A 33 0.63 0.54 -8.03
CA ILE A 33 1.02 -0.73 -8.68
C ILE A 33 1.21 -0.58 -10.19
N PHE A 34 0.43 0.32 -10.81
CA PHE A 34 0.49 0.55 -12.25
C PHE A 34 1.50 1.62 -12.65
N ASP A 35 1.94 2.46 -11.72
CA ASP A 35 3.07 3.38 -11.90
C ASP A 35 4.39 2.60 -12.01
N GLU A 36 4.95 2.53 -13.21
CA GLU A 36 6.11 1.68 -13.55
C GLU A 36 7.46 2.21 -13.02
N SER A 37 7.44 3.04 -11.97
CA SER A 37 8.66 3.54 -11.36
C SER A 37 9.19 2.59 -10.29
N VAL A 38 10.52 2.55 -10.15
CA VAL A 38 11.19 1.82 -9.06
C VAL A 38 10.71 2.32 -7.70
N GLN A 39 10.41 3.61 -7.59
CA GLN A 39 9.93 4.21 -6.35
C GLN A 39 8.54 3.70 -5.96
N SER A 40 7.67 3.43 -6.95
CA SER A 40 6.38 2.80 -6.72
C SER A 40 6.47 1.37 -6.20
N ASP A 41 7.42 0.59 -6.73
CA ASP A 41 7.70 -0.75 -6.22
C ASP A 41 8.11 -0.71 -4.74
N LEU A 42 8.98 0.23 -4.36
CA LEU A 42 9.46 0.39 -2.98
C LEU A 42 8.32 0.79 -2.04
N TYR A 43 7.51 1.77 -2.41
CA TYR A 43 6.37 2.19 -1.59
C TYR A 43 5.31 1.10 -1.45
N TYR A 44 5.08 0.29 -2.49
CA TYR A 44 4.18 -0.86 -2.39
C TYR A 44 4.72 -1.90 -1.40
N ASP A 45 6.00 -2.23 -1.49
CA ASP A 45 6.62 -3.19 -0.57
C ASP A 45 6.60 -2.69 0.88
N ASP A 46 6.78 -1.38 1.10
CA ASP A 46 6.68 -0.77 2.43
C ASP A 46 5.24 -0.77 2.97
N PHE A 47 4.24 -0.54 2.11
CA PHE A 47 2.83 -0.73 2.46
C PHE A 47 2.56 -2.17 2.91
N ILE A 48 3.03 -3.18 2.17
CA ILE A 48 2.83 -4.59 2.52
C ILE A 48 3.51 -4.94 3.85
N LYS A 49 4.73 -4.46 4.09
CA LYS A 49 5.41 -4.65 5.38
C LYS A 49 4.60 -4.03 6.53
N LEU A 50 4.08 -2.83 6.35
CA LEU A 50 3.28 -2.15 7.37
C LEU A 50 2.02 -2.95 7.70
N VAL A 51 1.34 -3.47 6.67
CA VAL A 51 0.18 -4.34 6.81
C VAL A 51 0.53 -5.65 7.54
N ASP A 52 1.63 -6.30 7.19
CA ASP A 52 2.09 -7.54 7.85
C ASP A 52 2.43 -7.29 9.32
N MET A 53 3.13 -6.21 9.63
CA MET A 53 3.43 -5.82 11.02
C MET A 53 2.16 -5.60 11.85
N HIS A 54 1.14 -4.97 11.25
CA HIS A 54 -0.17 -4.80 11.89
C HIS A 54 -0.90 -6.13 12.11
N LYS A 55 -0.97 -7.00 11.09
CA LYS A 55 -1.57 -8.34 11.19
C LYS A 55 -0.90 -9.20 12.26
N ARG A 56 0.42 -9.08 12.41
CA ARG A 56 1.21 -9.78 13.45
C ARG A 56 1.14 -9.12 14.83
N LYS A 57 0.31 -8.08 15.00
CA LYS A 57 0.18 -7.30 16.24
C LYS A 57 1.51 -6.73 16.76
N ARG A 58 2.47 -6.49 15.86
CA ARG A 58 3.75 -5.81 16.15
C ARG A 58 3.62 -4.29 16.16
N LEU A 59 2.53 -3.79 15.57
CA LEU A 59 2.11 -2.39 15.58
C LEU A 59 0.71 -2.30 16.16
N ASP A 60 0.51 -1.42 17.14
CA ASP A 60 -0.82 -1.07 17.61
C ASP A 60 -1.59 -0.28 16.53
N ASN A 61 -2.91 -0.19 16.69
CA ASN A 61 -3.78 0.44 15.70
C ASN A 61 -3.39 1.90 15.43
N SER A 62 -3.15 2.69 16.48
CA SER A 62 -2.86 4.12 16.33
C SER A 62 -1.55 4.31 15.56
N ARG A 63 -0.50 3.58 15.93
CA ARG A 63 0.80 3.67 15.25
C ARG A 63 0.73 3.17 13.81
N PHE A 64 -0.05 2.12 13.53
CA PHE A 64 -0.29 1.66 12.18
C PHE A 64 -0.91 2.75 11.30
N TYR A 65 -1.98 3.40 11.76
CA TYR A 65 -2.65 4.44 10.96
C TYR A 65 -1.80 5.70 10.79
N GLU A 66 -0.99 6.06 11.78
CA GLU A 66 -0.04 7.18 11.66
C GLU A 66 0.98 6.91 10.54
N LEU A 67 1.64 5.74 10.57
CA LEU A 67 2.61 5.35 9.55
C LEU A 67 1.96 5.16 8.17
N LEU A 68 0.76 4.59 8.12
CA LEU A 68 0.01 4.46 6.89
C LEU A 68 -0.31 5.84 6.31
N SER A 69 -0.76 6.78 7.14
CA SER A 69 -1.06 8.14 6.68
C SER A 69 0.16 8.82 6.10
N SER A 70 1.34 8.70 6.75
CA SER A 70 2.58 9.25 6.21
C SER A 70 2.94 8.65 4.85
N LEU A 71 2.89 7.32 4.73
CA LEU A 71 3.18 6.62 3.48
C LEU A 71 2.22 7.04 2.35
N ILE A 72 0.93 7.21 2.67
CA ILE A 72 -0.08 7.63 1.69
C ILE A 72 0.19 9.04 1.17
N GLU A 73 0.62 9.97 2.02
CA GLU A 73 0.99 11.31 1.57
C GLU A 73 2.24 11.30 0.67
N GLU A 74 3.23 10.45 0.97
CA GLU A 74 4.40 10.26 0.10
C GLU A 74 4.02 9.70 -1.28
N ILE A 75 3.09 8.75 -1.32
CA ILE A 75 2.57 8.18 -2.57
C ILE A 75 1.79 9.23 -3.37
N LYS A 76 0.96 10.05 -2.73
CA LYS A 76 0.24 11.15 -3.40
C LYS A 76 1.20 12.11 -4.08
N VAL A 77 2.27 12.49 -3.39
CA VAL A 77 3.33 13.35 -3.95
C VAL A 77 3.99 12.69 -5.17
N LEU A 78 4.30 11.40 -5.09
CA LEU A 78 4.87 10.65 -6.21
C LEU A 78 3.95 10.67 -7.44
N LEU A 79 2.66 10.35 -7.23
CA LEU A 79 1.66 10.22 -8.29
C LEU A 79 1.10 11.57 -8.76
N LYS A 80 1.49 12.69 -8.12
CA LYS A 80 0.96 14.04 -8.36
C LYS A 80 -0.57 14.12 -8.22
N LYS A 81 -1.13 13.41 -7.23
CA LYS A 81 -2.57 13.35 -6.93
C LYS A 81 -2.93 14.07 -5.64
#